data_AF-A0A0G1CWF1-F1
#
_entry.id   AF-A0A0G1CWF1-F1
#
_cell.length_a   1.000
_cell.length_b   1.000
_cell.length_c   1.000
_cell.angle_alpha   90.00
_cell.angle_beta   90.00
_cell.angle_gamma   90.00
#
_symmetry.space_group_name_H-M   'P 1'
#
loop_
_entity.id
_entity.type
_entity.pdbx_description
1 polymer ?
#
loop_
_entity_poly.entity_id
_entity_poly.type
_entity_poly.pdbx_seq_one_letter_code
_entity_poly.pdbx_strand_id
1 'polypeptide(L)'
;MTISVLQGQRHEVDMTSQSISVLVQNRHTVLIEGDATKPELRPYLNIGAYIINTKEELLDRGDLIVKTSCPDLAEIDNLSGKDKILFTEISLKKNETLIRKIIDQKISLFDYSQIKGLTKRFGPRTSRVEFSNFILPFLLELADKGLKALVEDEVLRNALMIMHGKVFNNELASLFHLPCHEF
;
A
#
# COMPACT_ATOMS: atom_id res chain seq x y z
N MET A 1 -1.49 13.97 4.12
CA MET A 1 -2.12 12.64 4.04
C MET A 1 -1.69 11.80 5.23
N THR A 2 -2.55 10.92 5.72
CA THR A 2 -2.23 9.92 6.74
C THR A 2 -1.86 8.60 6.04
N ILE A 3 -0.70 8.06 6.37
CA ILE A 3 -0.15 6.85 5.76
C ILE A 3 -0.09 5.75 6.82
N SER A 4 -0.74 4.64 6.57
CA SER A 4 -0.75 3.48 7.47
C SER A 4 0.13 2.38 6.91
N VAL A 5 1.13 1.95 7.68
CA VAL A 5 2.07 0.90 7.31
C VAL A 5 1.83 -0.31 8.20
N LEU A 6 1.40 -1.41 7.59
CA LEU A 6 1.11 -2.64 8.29
C LEU A 6 2.37 -3.46 8.55
N GLN A 7 2.24 -4.46 9.42
CA GLN A 7 3.24 -5.49 9.59
C GLN A 7 3.03 -6.61 8.56
N GLY A 8 4.13 -7.08 7.98
CA GLY A 8 4.15 -8.25 7.13
C GLY A 8 4.05 -9.56 7.93
N GLN A 9 4.13 -10.69 7.24
CA GLN A 9 3.94 -12.02 7.83
C GLN A 9 4.90 -12.39 8.97
N ARG A 10 6.02 -11.67 9.12
CA ARG A 10 7.01 -11.90 10.20
C ARG A 10 6.81 -10.99 11.42
N HIS A 11 5.68 -10.26 11.49
CA HIS A 11 5.43 -9.23 12.51
C HIS A 11 6.47 -8.11 12.49
N GLU A 12 7.02 -7.85 11.30
CA GLU A 12 7.98 -6.79 11.07
C GLU A 12 7.30 -5.70 10.24
N VAL A 13 7.61 -4.44 10.54
CA VAL A 13 7.11 -3.29 9.77
C VAL A 13 7.62 -3.39 8.34
N ASP A 14 6.72 -3.18 7.38
CA ASP A 14 6.97 -3.36 5.95
C ASP A 14 7.97 -2.35 5.34
N MET A 15 8.20 -1.25 6.04
CA MET A 15 9.18 -0.23 5.67
C MET A 15 10.19 0.02 6.78
N THR A 16 11.41 0.45 6.43
CA THR A 16 12.43 0.85 7.41
C THR A 16 12.14 2.22 8.02
N SER A 17 12.65 2.46 9.24
CA SER A 17 12.51 3.76 9.90
C SER A 17 13.15 4.90 9.10
N GLN A 18 14.23 4.63 8.34
CA GLN A 18 14.84 5.64 7.47
C GLN A 18 13.87 6.12 6.39
N SER A 19 13.23 5.20 5.66
CA SER A 19 12.25 5.57 4.63
C SER A 19 11.00 6.22 5.24
N ILE A 20 10.54 5.76 6.41
CA ILE A 20 9.46 6.41 7.14
C ILE A 20 9.83 7.85 7.54
N SER A 21 11.08 8.11 7.92
CA SER A 21 11.50 9.46 8.32
C SER A 21 11.33 10.47 7.18
N VAL A 22 11.52 10.03 5.93
CA VAL A 22 11.31 10.87 4.75
C VAL A 22 9.83 11.23 4.60
N LEU A 23 8.92 10.28 4.79
CA LEU A 23 7.47 10.55 4.77
C LEU A 23 7.07 11.56 5.87
N VAL A 24 7.60 11.38 7.09
CA VAL A 24 7.32 12.30 8.20
C VAL A 24 7.91 13.70 7.93
N GLN A 25 9.13 13.78 7.40
CA GLN A 25 9.77 15.06 7.04
C GLN A 25 9.01 15.81 5.94
N ASN A 26 8.34 15.09 5.02
CA ASN A 26 7.43 15.66 4.03
C ASN A 26 6.03 15.96 4.59
N ARG A 27 5.89 16.04 5.93
CA ARG A 27 4.67 16.45 6.65
C ARG A 27 3.50 15.49 6.47
N HIS A 28 3.76 14.23 6.16
CA HIS A 28 2.75 13.18 6.24
C HIS A 28 2.67 12.62 7.66
N THR A 29 1.46 12.28 8.10
CA THR A 29 1.27 11.54 9.35
C THR A 29 1.49 10.07 9.04
N VAL A 30 2.44 9.41 9.72
CA VAL A 30 2.69 7.98 9.53
C VAL A 30 2.21 7.21 10.75
N LEU A 31 1.33 6.23 10.52
CA LEU A 31 0.84 5.27 11.49
C LEU A 31 1.49 3.91 11.21
N ILE A 32 2.03 3.26 12.23
CA ILE A 32 2.70 1.97 12.14
C ILE A 32 1.93 0.96 12.99
N GLU A 33 1.64 -0.21 12.42
CA GLU A 33 1.03 -1.31 13.17
C GLU A 33 2.01 -1.86 14.22
N GLY A 34 1.54 -1.97 15.46
CA GLY A 34 2.24 -2.71 16.50
C GLY A 34 2.04 -2.16 17.91
N ASP A 35 2.89 -2.61 18.82
CA ASP A 35 2.83 -2.27 20.24
C ASP A 35 3.99 -1.32 20.60
N ALA A 36 3.67 -0.10 21.04
CA ALA A 36 4.67 0.93 21.37
C ALA A 36 5.66 0.52 22.47
N THR A 37 5.36 -0.52 23.25
CA THR A 37 6.27 -1.05 24.28
C THR A 37 7.45 -1.83 23.67
N LYS A 38 7.32 -2.30 22.42
CA LYS A 38 8.30 -3.12 21.72
C LYS A 38 9.55 -2.30 21.33
N PRO A 39 10.76 -2.69 21.79
CA PRO A 39 12.00 -1.95 21.49
C PRO A 39 12.29 -1.75 20.00
N GLU A 40 11.91 -2.71 19.16
CA GLU A 40 12.07 -2.67 17.71
C GLU A 40 11.26 -1.55 17.03
N LEU A 41 10.22 -1.02 17.70
CA LEU A 41 9.41 0.08 17.18
C LEU A 41 9.90 1.47 17.65
N ARG A 42 10.81 1.52 18.63
CA ARG A 42 11.41 2.80 19.11
C ARG A 42 12.02 3.65 18.00
N PRO A 43 12.71 3.09 16.98
CA PRO A 43 13.22 3.90 15.87
C PRO A 43 12.13 4.66 15.10
N TYR A 44 10.91 4.13 15.03
CA TYR A 44 9.77 4.79 14.36
C TYR A 44 9.15 5.89 15.25
N LEU A 45 9.06 5.65 16.56
CA LEU A 45 8.63 6.67 17.52
C LEU A 45 9.57 7.89 17.52
N ASN A 46 10.89 7.64 17.51
CA ASN A 46 11.92 8.68 17.57
C ASN A 46 11.90 9.63 16.36
N ILE A 47 11.34 9.20 15.23
CA ILE A 47 11.21 10.01 14.01
C ILE A 47 9.82 10.62 13.86
N GLY A 48 8.95 10.51 14.87
CA GLY A 48 7.62 11.12 14.88
C GLY A 48 6.50 10.29 14.24
N ALA A 49 6.72 8.99 13.99
CA ALA A 49 5.63 8.09 13.60
C ALA A 49 4.80 7.70 14.83
N TYR A 50 3.52 7.41 14.62
CA TYR A 50 2.61 6.92 15.66
C TYR A 50 2.51 5.40 15.59
N ILE A 51 2.55 4.73 16.73
CA ILE A 51 2.34 3.28 16.82
C ILE A 51 0.89 3.02 17.19
N ILE A 52 0.18 2.23 16.37
CA ILE A 52 -1.23 1.89 16.56
C ILE A 52 -1.36 0.39 16.80
N ASN A 53 -2.02 0.04 17.91
CA ASN A 53 -2.04 -1.33 18.43
C ASN A 53 -3.15 -2.21 17.82
N THR A 54 -4.12 -1.61 17.13
CA THR A 54 -5.20 -2.35 16.46
C THR A 54 -5.19 -2.06 14.97
N LYS A 55 -5.35 -3.12 14.16
CA LYS A 55 -5.46 -2.99 12.70
C LYS A 55 -6.68 -2.17 12.29
N GLU A 56 -7.79 -2.34 13.01
CA GLU A 56 -9.04 -1.61 12.78
C GLU A 56 -8.82 -0.09 12.84
N GLU A 57 -8.21 0.43 13.91
CA GLU A 57 -7.90 1.86 14.03
C GLU A 57 -6.92 2.32 12.96
N LEU A 58 -5.89 1.51 12.68
CA LEU A 58 -4.86 1.84 11.71
C LEU A 58 -5.43 1.96 10.28
N LEU A 59 -6.33 1.06 9.89
CA LEU A 59 -6.97 1.04 8.57
C LEU A 59 -8.05 2.13 8.45
N ASP A 60 -8.80 2.39 9.52
CA ASP A 60 -9.80 3.46 9.58
C ASP A 60 -9.16 4.85 9.41
N ARG A 61 -8.02 5.09 10.06
CA ARG A 61 -7.34 6.40 10.02
C ARG A 61 -6.46 6.63 8.78
N GLY A 62 -6.00 5.59 8.11
CA GLY A 62 -5.05 5.70 6.99
C GLY A 62 -5.72 6.09 5.67
N ASP A 63 -5.23 7.10 4.97
CA ASP A 63 -5.69 7.42 3.61
C ASP A 63 -4.97 6.55 2.57
N LEU A 64 -3.66 6.36 2.76
CA LEU A 64 -2.79 5.49 1.98
C LEU A 64 -2.30 4.34 2.86
N ILE A 65 -2.63 3.12 2.46
CA ILE A 65 -2.31 1.89 3.20
C ILE A 65 -1.22 1.14 2.46
N VAL A 66 -0.12 0.88 3.14
CA VAL A 66 1.08 0.23 2.60
C VAL A 66 1.25 -1.12 3.27
N LYS A 67 1.32 -2.18 2.45
CA LYS A 67 1.54 -3.56 2.92
C LYS A 67 2.41 -4.33 1.93
N THR A 68 3.43 -5.05 2.39
CA THR A 68 4.32 -5.86 1.51
C THR A 68 3.76 -7.26 1.20
N SER A 69 2.71 -7.66 1.89
CA SER A 69 2.05 -8.94 1.66
C SER A 69 0.61 -8.70 1.27
N CYS A 70 0.06 -9.59 0.45
CA CYS A 70 -1.37 -9.57 0.11
C CYS A 70 -2.23 -9.39 1.37
N PRO A 71 -3.15 -8.42 1.39
CA PRO A 71 -4.04 -8.25 2.52
C PRO A 71 -5.01 -9.41 2.64
N ASP A 72 -5.60 -9.57 3.82
CA ASP A 72 -6.70 -10.50 4.04
C ASP A 72 -8.07 -9.83 3.91
N LEU A 73 -9.15 -10.63 3.86
CA LEU A 73 -10.50 -10.12 3.70
C LEU A 73 -10.97 -9.22 4.84
N ALA A 74 -10.47 -9.45 6.07
CA ALA A 74 -10.83 -8.65 7.24
C ALA A 74 -10.13 -7.28 7.22
N GLU A 75 -8.89 -7.22 6.71
CA GLU A 75 -8.20 -5.96 6.44
C GLU A 75 -8.98 -5.14 5.40
N ILE A 76 -9.48 -5.76 4.33
CA ILE A 76 -10.32 -5.07 3.35
C ILE A 76 -11.68 -4.65 3.94
N ASP A 77 -12.31 -5.46 4.80
CA ASP A 77 -13.52 -5.05 5.54
C ASP A 77 -13.33 -3.76 6.33
N ASN A 78 -12.16 -3.62 6.96
CA ASN A 78 -11.83 -2.47 7.80
C ASN A 78 -11.35 -1.25 7.00
N LEU A 79 -11.10 -1.39 5.69
CA LEU A 79 -10.85 -0.27 4.79
C LEU A 79 -12.17 0.42 4.41
N SER A 80 -12.76 1.10 5.39
CA SER A 80 -13.96 1.91 5.17
C SER A 80 -13.58 3.39 5.00
N GLY A 81 -14.26 4.09 4.09
CA GLY A 81 -14.01 5.50 3.82
C GLY A 81 -13.92 5.83 2.34
N LYS A 82 -13.91 7.12 2.02
CA LYS A 82 -13.77 7.60 0.63
C LYS A 82 -12.30 7.71 0.28
N ASP A 83 -11.99 7.46 -0.99
CA ASP A 83 -10.68 7.73 -1.60
C ASP A 83 -9.48 7.02 -0.93
N LYS A 84 -9.74 5.89 -0.25
CA LYS A 84 -8.68 5.02 0.28
C LYS A 84 -7.82 4.46 -0.84
N ILE A 85 -6.51 4.51 -0.64
CA ILE A 85 -5.51 3.95 -1.55
C ILE A 85 -4.85 2.77 -0.84
N LEU A 86 -4.87 1.61 -1.47
CA LEU A 86 -4.18 0.40 -1.03
C LEU A 86 -3.01 0.13 -1.96
N PHE A 87 -1.80 0.19 -1.43
CA PHE A 87 -0.54 -0.07 -2.13
C PHE A 87 0.08 -1.36 -1.58
N THR A 88 -0.05 -2.44 -2.36
CA THR A 88 0.32 -3.80 -1.92
C THR A 88 0.78 -4.66 -3.09
N GLU A 89 1.24 -5.88 -2.84
CA GLU A 89 1.31 -6.95 -3.83
C GLU A 89 0.08 -7.86 -3.71
N ILE A 90 -0.47 -8.30 -4.84
CA ILE A 90 -1.62 -9.20 -4.87
C ILE A 90 -1.47 -10.28 -5.94
N SER A 91 -1.68 -11.55 -5.56
CA SER A 91 -1.76 -12.64 -6.53
C SER A 91 -3.19 -12.77 -7.06
N LEU A 92 -3.44 -12.34 -8.30
CA LEU A 92 -4.78 -12.30 -8.88
C LEU A 92 -5.49 -13.66 -8.79
N LYS A 93 -4.85 -14.75 -9.25
CA LYS A 93 -5.44 -16.10 -9.32
C LYS A 93 -5.95 -16.67 -8.00
N LYS A 94 -5.49 -16.16 -6.85
CA LYS A 94 -5.86 -16.66 -5.52
C LYS A 94 -6.84 -15.77 -4.77
N ASN A 95 -7.15 -14.59 -5.30
CA ASN A 95 -7.76 -13.51 -4.53
C ASN A 95 -9.01 -12.91 -5.19
N GLU A 96 -9.77 -13.70 -5.95
CA GLU A 96 -10.99 -13.20 -6.63
C GLU A 96 -11.96 -12.52 -5.67
N THR A 97 -12.31 -13.17 -4.56
CA THR A 97 -13.24 -12.62 -3.56
C THR A 97 -12.73 -11.30 -2.99
N LEU A 98 -11.44 -11.21 -2.73
CA LEU A 98 -10.80 -10.01 -2.20
C LEU A 98 -10.82 -8.87 -3.22
N ILE A 99 -10.54 -9.17 -4.48
CA ILE A 99 -10.56 -8.21 -5.60
C ILE A 99 -11.98 -7.67 -5.81
N ARG A 100 -13.00 -8.54 -5.83
CA ARG A 100 -14.40 -8.12 -5.92
C ARG A 100 -14.78 -7.19 -4.79
N LYS A 101 -14.32 -7.49 -3.57
CA LYS A 101 -14.56 -6.64 -2.40
C LYS A 101 -13.92 -5.27 -2.50
N ILE A 102 -12.67 -5.19 -2.98
CA ILE A 102 -11.97 -3.93 -3.26
C ILE A 102 -12.75 -3.09 -4.28
N ILE A 103 -13.29 -3.74 -5.33
CA ILE A 103 -14.13 -3.08 -6.34
C ILE A 103 -15.41 -2.53 -5.70
N ASP A 104 -16.13 -3.36 -4.94
CA ASP A 104 -17.40 -3.01 -4.31
C ASP A 104 -17.27 -1.85 -3.32
N GLN A 105 -16.19 -1.86 -2.52
CA GLN A 105 -15.86 -0.79 -1.57
C GLN A 105 -15.21 0.44 -2.24
N LYS A 106 -14.94 0.38 -3.55
CA LYS A 106 -14.33 1.47 -4.34
C LYS A 106 -12.96 1.90 -3.84
N ILE A 107 -12.22 0.97 -3.26
CA ILE A 107 -10.82 1.19 -2.84
C ILE A 107 -9.96 1.28 -4.09
N SER A 108 -9.04 2.24 -4.12
CA SER A 108 -8.07 2.34 -5.22
C SER A 108 -6.89 1.41 -4.93
N LEU A 109 -6.70 0.40 -5.78
CA LEU A 109 -5.67 -0.62 -5.61
C LEU A 109 -4.51 -0.37 -6.55
N PHE A 110 -3.32 -0.30 -5.97
CA PHE A 110 -2.04 -0.32 -6.66
C PHE A 110 -1.32 -1.63 -6.33
N ASP A 111 -1.07 -2.42 -7.37
CA ASP A 111 -0.22 -3.60 -7.27
C ASP A 111 1.20 -3.22 -7.64
N TYR A 112 2.06 -3.03 -6.64
CA TYR A 112 3.43 -2.61 -6.91
C TYR A 112 4.21 -3.68 -7.69
N SER A 113 3.78 -4.95 -7.71
CA SER A 113 4.46 -6.01 -8.47
C SER A 113 4.41 -5.77 -9.98
N GLN A 114 3.48 -4.94 -10.45
CA GLN A 114 3.36 -4.51 -11.84
C GLN A 114 4.40 -3.43 -12.22
N ILE A 115 5.09 -2.83 -11.24
CA ILE A 115 6.14 -1.83 -11.50
C ILE A 115 7.32 -2.52 -12.18
N LYS A 116 7.56 -2.15 -13.44
CA LYS A 116 8.68 -2.67 -14.23
C LYS A 116 10.01 -2.41 -13.51
N GLY A 117 10.81 -3.47 -13.35
CA GLY A 117 12.11 -3.42 -12.68
C GLY A 117 12.07 -3.80 -11.20
N LEU A 118 10.88 -3.87 -10.58
CA LEU A 118 10.72 -4.38 -9.21
C LEU A 118 11.03 -5.88 -9.13
N THR A 119 10.33 -6.69 -9.94
CA THR A 119 10.44 -8.16 -9.94
C THR A 119 11.80 -8.70 -10.40
N LYS A 120 12.55 -7.93 -11.19
CA LYS A 120 13.94 -8.27 -11.56
C LYS A 120 14.95 -7.92 -10.47
N ARG A 121 14.65 -6.94 -9.62
CA ARG A 121 15.53 -6.47 -8.54
C ARG A 121 15.31 -7.23 -7.24
N PHE A 122 14.11 -7.75 -7.01
CA PHE A 122 13.73 -8.25 -5.71
C PHE A 122 13.44 -9.75 -5.69
N GLY A 123 14.35 -10.51 -5.07
CA GLY A 123 14.28 -11.96 -4.91
C GLY A 123 14.37 -12.36 -3.43
N PRO A 124 14.56 -13.66 -3.10
CA PRO A 124 14.54 -14.16 -1.72
C PRO A 124 15.65 -13.58 -0.80
N ARG A 125 16.60 -12.82 -1.36
CA ARG A 125 17.71 -12.16 -0.64
C ARG A 125 17.56 -10.65 -0.51
N THR A 126 16.47 -10.08 -1.04
CA THR A 126 16.24 -8.65 -0.98
C THR A 126 16.04 -8.19 0.45
N SER A 127 16.79 -7.17 0.83
CA SER A 127 16.63 -6.57 2.14
C SER A 127 15.40 -5.65 2.15
N ARG A 128 14.75 -5.55 3.32
CA ARG A 128 13.69 -4.56 3.57
C ARG A 128 14.15 -3.14 3.21
N VAL A 129 15.44 -2.84 3.39
CA VAL A 129 16.03 -1.52 3.10
C VAL A 129 15.91 -1.18 1.62
N GLU A 130 16.32 -2.09 0.73
CA GLU A 130 16.27 -1.85 -0.71
C GLU A 130 14.83 -1.71 -1.21
N PHE A 131 13.93 -2.57 -0.72
CA PHE A 131 12.52 -2.50 -1.06
C PHE A 131 11.89 -1.17 -0.59
N SER A 132 12.13 -0.79 0.67
CA SER A 132 11.61 0.47 1.24
C SER A 132 12.09 1.68 0.44
N ASN A 133 13.37 1.71 0.07
CA ASN A 133 13.95 2.78 -0.72
C ASN A 133 13.39 2.82 -2.14
N PHE A 134 13.07 1.66 -2.72
CA PHE A 134 12.50 1.58 -4.06
C PHE A 134 11.06 2.08 -4.11
N ILE A 135 10.23 1.72 -3.13
CA ILE A 135 8.82 2.13 -3.15
C ILE A 135 8.60 3.56 -2.66
N LEU A 136 9.53 4.11 -1.87
CA LEU A 136 9.40 5.42 -1.24
C LEU A 136 9.02 6.56 -2.21
N PRO A 137 9.62 6.71 -3.40
CA PRO A 137 9.23 7.77 -4.34
C PRO A 137 7.76 7.68 -4.76
N PHE A 138 7.24 6.47 -4.97
CA PHE A 138 5.84 6.25 -5.35
C PHE A 138 4.89 6.58 -4.19
N LEU A 139 5.28 6.23 -2.97
CA LEU A 139 4.50 6.55 -1.77
C LEU A 139 4.46 8.07 -1.51
N LEU A 140 5.57 8.78 -1.72
CA LEU A 140 5.60 10.25 -1.63
C LEU A 140 4.67 10.87 -2.67
N GLU A 141 4.76 10.43 -3.91
CA GLU A 141 3.95 10.95 -5.00
C GLU A 141 2.44 10.75 -4.75
N LEU A 142 2.06 9.56 -4.28
CA LEU A 142 0.68 9.27 -3.86
C LEU A 142 0.28 10.08 -2.61
N ALA A 143 1.18 10.26 -1.64
CA ALA A 143 0.87 10.98 -0.41
C ALA A 143 0.72 12.50 -0.63
N ASP A 144 1.46 13.06 -1.59
CA ASP A 144 1.44 14.48 -1.96
C ASP A 144 0.25 14.80 -2.88
N LYS A 145 0.04 13.98 -3.91
CA LYS A 145 -0.91 14.30 -5.00
C LYS A 145 -2.17 13.43 -5.00
N GLY A 146 -2.21 12.36 -4.20
CA GLY A 146 -3.27 11.34 -4.28
C GLY A 146 -3.32 10.72 -5.68
N LEU A 147 -4.53 10.41 -6.15
CA LEU A 147 -4.74 9.84 -7.49
C LEU A 147 -4.35 10.78 -8.64
N LYS A 148 -4.13 12.09 -8.39
CA LYS A 148 -3.63 13.01 -9.43
C LYS A 148 -2.20 12.69 -9.86
N ALA A 149 -1.43 11.99 -9.01
CA ALA A 149 -0.12 11.46 -9.35
C ALA A 149 -0.12 10.69 -10.68
N LEU A 150 -1.21 9.99 -10.96
CA LEU A 150 -1.36 9.17 -12.15
C LEU A 150 -1.35 9.98 -13.46
N VAL A 151 -1.55 11.29 -13.43
CA VAL A 151 -1.46 12.14 -14.64
C VAL A 151 0.01 12.28 -15.08
N GLU A 152 0.93 12.36 -14.13
CA GLU A 152 2.35 12.67 -14.37
C GLU A 152 3.23 11.42 -14.34
N ASP A 153 2.88 10.42 -13.53
CA ASP A 153 3.69 9.23 -13.30
C ASP A 153 3.15 8.00 -14.06
N GLU A 154 3.80 7.67 -15.17
CA GLU A 154 3.49 6.47 -15.96
C GLU A 154 3.77 5.17 -15.20
N VAL A 155 4.75 5.17 -14.30
CA VAL A 155 5.09 3.99 -13.50
C VAL A 155 3.97 3.68 -12.50
N LEU A 156 3.43 4.70 -11.84
CA LEU A 156 2.25 4.56 -11.00
C LEU A 156 1.01 4.14 -11.80
N ARG A 157 0.81 4.66 -13.02
CA ARG A 157 -0.27 4.19 -13.90
C ARG A 157 -0.16 2.70 -14.21
N ASN A 158 1.06 2.21 -14.48
CA ASN A 158 1.30 0.78 -14.73
C ASN A 158 1.00 -0.09 -13.48
N ALA A 159 1.13 0.46 -12.29
CA ALA A 159 0.79 -0.20 -11.03
C ALA A 159 -0.71 -0.16 -10.70
N LEU A 160 -1.49 0.67 -11.39
CA LEU A 160 -2.91 0.83 -11.10
C LEU A 160 -3.71 -0.39 -11.53
N MET A 161 -4.44 -0.97 -10.58
CA MET A 161 -5.31 -2.12 -10.82
C MET A 161 -6.77 -1.72 -10.86
N ILE A 162 -7.21 -1.02 -9.82
CA ILE A 162 -8.60 -0.62 -9.59
C ILE A 162 -8.58 0.83 -9.10
N MET A 163 -9.50 1.65 -9.59
CA MET A 163 -9.75 2.99 -9.07
C MET A 163 -11.25 3.22 -8.99
N HIS A 164 -11.75 3.55 -7.80
CA HIS A 164 -13.16 3.85 -7.55
C HIS A 164 -14.15 2.80 -8.10
N GLY A 165 -13.80 1.51 -8.00
CA GLY A 165 -14.61 0.39 -8.46
C GLY A 165 -14.52 0.10 -9.97
N LYS A 166 -13.64 0.78 -10.69
CA LYS A 166 -13.33 0.51 -12.10
C LYS A 166 -11.99 -0.18 -12.23
N VAL A 167 -11.91 -1.18 -13.10
CA VAL A 167 -10.67 -1.92 -13.37
C VAL A 167 -9.89 -1.24 -14.49
N PHE A 168 -8.57 -1.09 -14.32
CA PHE A 168 -7.65 -0.48 -15.30
C PHE A 168 -6.55 -1.43 -15.77
N ASN A 169 -6.43 -2.62 -15.15
CA ASN A 169 -5.46 -3.63 -15.53
C ASN A 169 -6.10 -4.72 -16.41
N ASN A 170 -5.51 -4.94 -17.59
CA ASN A 170 -6.01 -5.89 -18.59
C ASN A 170 -5.97 -7.36 -18.15
N GLU A 171 -4.95 -7.76 -17.37
CA GLU A 171 -4.85 -9.14 -16.86
C GLU A 171 -5.96 -9.42 -15.84
N LEU A 172 -6.18 -8.49 -14.91
CA LEU A 172 -7.27 -8.58 -13.92
C LEU A 172 -8.63 -8.61 -14.61
N ALA A 173 -8.87 -7.70 -15.56
CA ALA A 173 -10.12 -7.63 -16.31
C ALA A 173 -10.41 -8.94 -17.05
N SER A 174 -9.41 -9.47 -17.74
CA SER A 174 -9.51 -10.71 -18.51
C SER A 174 -9.74 -11.93 -17.62
N LEU A 175 -9.03 -12.01 -16.50
CA LEU A 175 -9.11 -13.14 -15.57
C LEU A 175 -10.49 -13.26 -14.91
N PHE A 176 -11.13 -12.13 -14.59
CA PHE A 176 -12.41 -12.09 -13.87
C PHE A 176 -13.61 -11.69 -14.72
N HIS A 177 -13.43 -11.57 -16.05
CA HIS A 177 -14.47 -11.16 -17.00
C HIS A 177 -15.12 -9.82 -16.62
N LEU A 178 -14.29 -8.85 -16.24
CA LEU A 178 -14.70 -7.50 -15.84
C LEU A 178 -14.41 -6.49 -16.96
N PRO A 179 -15.17 -5.39 -17.05
CA PRO A 179 -14.85 -4.30 -17.99
C PRO A 179 -13.51 -3.65 -17.62
N CYS A 180 -12.62 -3.52 -18.60
CA CYS A 180 -11.39 -2.75 -18.46
C CYS A 180 -11.61 -1.32 -18.95
N HIS A 181 -11.14 -0.34 -18.18
CA HIS A 181 -11.16 1.06 -18.53
C HIS A 181 -9.77 1.54 -18.94
N GLU A 182 -9.75 2.52 -19.83
CA GLU A 182 -8.52 3.26 -20.16
C GLU A 182 -8.33 4.40 -19.17
N PHE A 183 -7.07 4.70 -18.89
CA PHE A 183 -6.66 5.80 -18.01
C PHE A 183 -6.49 7.11 -18.81
#